data_AF-A0A0N4VY24-F1
#
_entry.id   AF-A0A0N4VY24-F1
#
_cell.length_a   1.000
_cell.length_b   1.000
_cell.length_c   1.000
_cell.angle_alpha   90.00
_cell.angle_beta   90.00
_cell.angle_gamma   90.00
#
_symmetry.space_group_name_H-M   'P 1'
#
loop_
_entity.id
_entity.type
_entity.pdbx_description
1 polymer ?
#
loop_
_entity_poly.entity_id
_entity_poly.type
_entity_poly.pdbx_seq_one_letter_code
_entity_poly.pdbx_strand_id
1 'polypeptide(L)'
;LYTSFLPGRTTGVVLDSGDGVTHVVPIYEGFAVDHAIGRMDVAGRDVTRWLRLLLRKEGTDLHRTSEFEIVREIKEKACYLATNVVKEEANEGDKLIYPLPDGSRLEIGASRFRAPEVLFRPELIGEEWPGIAHLVNDSIRKCDMDVRKTLYGSIILSGGSTLFQGF
;
A
#
# COMPACT_ATOMS: atom_id res chain seq x y z
N LEU A 1 -12.36 -13.74 10.78
CA LEU A 1 -11.44 -13.12 9.81
C LEU A 1 -10.15 -12.61 10.49
N TYR A 2 -9.62 -13.31 11.51
CA TYR A 2 -8.38 -12.94 12.23
C TYR A 2 -7.29 -14.01 12.04
N THR A 3 -7.06 -14.44 10.79
CA THR A 3 -6.32 -15.67 10.48
C THR A 3 -4.80 -15.52 10.39
N SER A 4 -4.23 -14.35 10.66
CA SER A 4 -2.78 -14.11 10.46
C SER A 4 -2.00 -13.96 11.76
N PHE A 5 -2.45 -14.59 12.85
CA PHE A 5 -1.65 -14.63 14.07
C PHE A 5 -0.83 -15.91 14.14
N LEU A 6 0.49 -15.75 14.08
CA LEU A 6 1.43 -16.85 14.22
C LEU A 6 1.24 -17.52 15.58
N PRO A 7 1.19 -18.88 15.64
CA PRO A 7 1.09 -19.58 16.92
C PRO A 7 2.26 -19.17 17.83
N GLY A 8 1.94 -18.53 18.96
CA GLY A 8 2.91 -18.13 19.98
C GLY A 8 3.13 -16.62 20.14
N ARG A 9 2.63 -15.78 19.22
CA ARG A 9 2.42 -14.36 19.53
C ARG A 9 0.99 -14.23 20.00
N THR A 10 0.76 -13.59 21.15
CA THR A 10 -0.57 -13.32 21.70
C THR A 10 -0.89 -11.82 21.71
N THR A 11 0.13 -10.96 21.53
CA THR A 11 -0.02 -9.50 21.47
C THR A 11 0.73 -8.90 20.27
N GLY A 12 0.12 -7.94 19.59
CA GLY A 12 0.70 -7.24 18.44
C GLY A 12 -0.34 -6.45 17.64
N VAL A 13 0.09 -5.80 16.56
CA VAL A 13 -0.79 -5.10 15.62
C VAL A 13 -0.76 -5.83 14.28
N VAL A 14 -1.93 -6.12 13.71
CA VAL A 14 -2.06 -6.63 12.35
C VAL A 14 -2.44 -5.48 11.43
N LEU A 15 -1.58 -5.17 10.48
CA LEU A 15 -1.87 -4.28 9.36
C LEU A 15 -2.22 -5.14 8.15
N ASP A 16 -3.48 -5.09 7.72
CA ASP A 16 -3.97 -5.82 6.55
C ASP A 16 -4.31 -4.84 5.43
N SER A 17 -3.54 -4.83 4.34
CA SER A 17 -3.79 -3.97 3.18
C SER A 17 -4.15 -4.81 1.94
N GLY A 18 -5.46 -4.87 1.66
CA GLY A 18 -6.02 -5.67 0.58
C GLY A 18 -6.16 -4.92 -0.75
N ASP A 19 -7.10 -5.36 -1.58
CA ASP A 19 -7.46 -4.66 -2.83
C ASP A 19 -8.34 -3.43 -2.58
N GLY A 20 -9.32 -3.53 -1.68
CA GLY A 20 -10.33 -2.47 -1.49
C GLY A 20 -10.21 -1.66 -0.20
N VAL A 21 -9.63 -2.23 0.85
CA VAL A 21 -9.59 -1.60 2.18
C VAL A 21 -8.28 -1.95 2.87
N THR A 22 -7.79 -1.04 3.70
CA THR A 22 -6.69 -1.28 4.64
C THR A 22 -7.20 -1.21 6.08
N HIS A 23 -6.90 -2.23 6.88
CA HIS A 23 -7.28 -2.34 8.28
C HIS A 23 -6.06 -2.41 9.19
N VAL A 24 -6.19 -1.82 10.38
CA VAL A 24 -5.23 -1.97 11.47
C VAL A 24 -5.97 -2.52 12.66
N VAL A 25 -5.56 -3.70 13.12
CA VAL A 25 -6.18 -4.40 14.24
C VAL A 25 -5.14 -4.62 15.33
N PRO A 26 -5.19 -3.87 16.45
CA PRO A 26 -4.42 -4.18 17.63
C PRO A 26 -5.01 -5.39 18.37
N ILE A 27 -4.15 -6.32 18.75
CA ILE A 27 -4.46 -7.56 19.46
C ILE A 27 -3.64 -7.58 20.76
N TYR A 28 -4.30 -7.87 21.87
CA TYR A 28 -3.68 -8.01 23.17
C TYR A 28 -4.16 -9.31 23.84
N GLU A 29 -3.22 -10.17 24.23
CA GLU A 29 -3.48 -11.48 24.85
C GLU A 29 -4.49 -12.36 24.08
N GLY A 30 -4.50 -12.26 22.75
CA GLY A 30 -5.38 -13.00 21.86
C GLY A 30 -6.73 -12.32 21.58
N PHE A 31 -7.01 -11.16 22.17
CA PHE A 31 -8.24 -10.41 21.97
C PHE A 31 -7.98 -9.15 21.15
N ALA A 32 -8.86 -8.88 20.17
CA ALA A 32 -8.82 -7.62 19.43
C ALA A 32 -9.26 -6.46 20.33
N VAL A 33 -8.59 -5.32 20.21
CA VAL A 33 -8.97 -4.09 20.94
C VAL A 33 -9.90 -3.27 20.05
N ASP A 34 -11.20 -3.57 20.12
CA ASP A 34 -12.21 -3.09 19.16
C ASP A 34 -12.24 -1.57 18.97
N HIS A 35 -12.16 -0.79 20.06
CA HIS A 35 -12.19 0.68 20.02
C HIS A 35 -10.94 1.29 19.37
N ALA A 36 -9.86 0.51 19.23
CA ALA A 36 -8.60 0.92 18.65
C ALA A 36 -8.42 0.42 17.21
N ILE A 37 -9.39 -0.28 16.63
CA ILE A 37 -9.36 -0.72 15.23
C ILE A 37 -9.35 0.50 14.30
N GLY A 38 -8.39 0.55 13.40
CA GLY A 38 -8.27 1.54 12.33
C GLY A 38 -8.73 0.97 11.00
N ARG A 39 -9.36 1.80 10.18
CA ARG A 39 -9.73 1.47 8.80
C ARG A 39 -9.51 2.68 7.92
N MET A 40 -9.07 2.44 6.69
CA MET A 40 -9.17 3.40 5.60
C MET A 40 -9.59 2.72 4.31
N ASP A 41 -10.36 3.44 3.51
CA ASP A 41 -10.85 2.97 2.21
C ASP A 41 -9.88 3.35 1.08
N VAL A 42 -8.57 3.19 1.36
CA VAL A 42 -7.47 3.34 0.40
C VAL A 42 -6.63 2.07 0.44
N ALA A 43 -6.50 1.42 -0.72
CA ALA A 43 -5.84 0.12 -0.84
C ALA A 43 -5.30 -0.13 -2.27
N GLY A 44 -5.07 -1.40 -2.61
CA GLY A 44 -4.42 -1.79 -3.87
C GLY A 44 -5.16 -1.36 -5.14
N ARG A 45 -6.48 -1.23 -5.09
CA ARG A 45 -7.31 -0.75 -6.22
C ARG A 45 -7.07 0.72 -6.50
N ASP A 46 -6.90 1.53 -5.46
CA ASP A 46 -6.65 2.97 -5.59
C ASP A 46 -5.24 3.22 -6.12
N VAL A 47 -4.27 2.43 -5.68
CA VAL A 47 -2.92 2.39 -6.29
C VAL A 47 -3.01 2.04 -7.78
N THR A 48 -3.83 1.05 -8.16
CA THR A 48 -4.00 0.65 -9.56
C THR A 48 -4.66 1.77 -10.39
N ARG A 49 -5.68 2.44 -9.86
CA ARG A 49 -6.34 3.59 -10.52
C ARG A 49 -5.38 4.77 -10.66
N TRP A 50 -4.57 5.04 -9.64
CA TRP A 50 -3.59 6.11 -9.65
C TRP A 50 -2.47 5.83 -10.64
N LEU A 51 -1.94 4.60 -10.68
CA LEU A 51 -0.96 4.17 -11.68
C LEU A 51 -1.48 4.39 -13.11
N ARG A 52 -2.74 4.02 -13.37
CA ARG A 52 -3.39 4.26 -14.67
C ARG A 52 -3.40 5.75 -15.05
N LEU A 53 -3.68 6.63 -14.09
CA LEU A 53 -3.66 8.08 -14.32
C LEU A 53 -2.23 8.59 -14.59
N LEU A 54 -1.23 8.08 -13.89
CA LEU A 54 0.18 8.42 -14.11
C LEU A 54 0.66 7.97 -15.50
N LEU A 55 0.36 6.73 -15.89
CA LEU A 55 0.68 6.20 -17.23
C LEU A 55 0.04 7.05 -18.34
N ARG A 56 -1.19 7.54 -18.11
CA ARG A 56 -1.88 8.44 -19.04
C ARG A 56 -1.15 9.78 -19.17
N LYS A 57 -0.61 10.33 -18.08
CA LYS A 57 0.21 11.55 -18.10
C LYS A 57 1.55 11.33 -18.80
N GLU A 58 2.10 10.11 -18.73
CA GLU A 58 3.33 9.70 -19.43
C GLU A 58 3.08 9.39 -20.93
N GLY A 59 1.83 9.43 -21.40
CA GLY A 59 1.46 9.34 -22.81
C GLY A 59 0.75 8.04 -23.23
N THR A 60 0.46 7.13 -22.30
CA THR A 60 -0.23 5.87 -22.59
C THR A 60 -1.63 5.83 -21.99
N ASP A 61 -2.66 5.89 -22.84
CA ASP A 61 -4.07 5.89 -22.39
C ASP A 61 -4.69 4.49 -22.40
N LEU A 62 -4.63 3.83 -21.25
CA LEU A 62 -5.29 2.55 -20.96
C LEU A 62 -6.66 2.81 -20.34
N HIS A 63 -7.71 2.89 -21.17
CA HIS A 63 -9.05 3.32 -20.73
C HIS A 63 -10.05 2.16 -20.60
N ARG A 64 -9.80 1.00 -21.23
CA ARG A 64 -10.72 -0.14 -21.23
C ARG A 64 -10.65 -0.94 -19.93
N THR A 65 -11.75 -1.61 -19.59
CA THR A 65 -11.81 -2.47 -18.39
C THR A 65 -10.82 -3.62 -18.47
N SER A 66 -10.61 -4.20 -19.65
CA SER A 66 -9.61 -5.25 -19.87
C SER A 66 -8.18 -4.76 -19.66
N GLU A 67 -7.91 -3.48 -19.92
CA GLU A 67 -6.60 -2.86 -19.73
C GLU A 67 -6.33 -2.55 -18.26
N PHE A 68 -7.38 -2.48 -17.41
CA PHE A 68 -7.21 -2.28 -15.97
C PHE A 68 -6.47 -3.46 -15.32
N GLU A 69 -6.71 -4.69 -15.77
CA GLU A 69 -5.95 -5.87 -15.31
C GLU A 69 -4.49 -5.81 -15.73
N ILE A 70 -4.18 -5.25 -16.90
CA ILE A 70 -2.78 -5.02 -17.33
C ILE A 70 -2.10 -4.03 -16.39
N VAL A 71 -2.78 -2.94 -16.02
CA VAL A 71 -2.24 -1.97 -15.05
C VAL A 71 -2.02 -2.63 -13.69
N ARG A 72 -2.90 -3.54 -13.27
CA ARG A 72 -2.73 -4.32 -12.05
C ARG A 72 -1.50 -5.22 -12.12
N GLU A 73 -1.29 -5.93 -13.22
CA GLU A 73 -0.09 -6.76 -13.41
C GLU A 73 1.19 -5.92 -13.41
N ILE A 74 1.16 -4.75 -14.04
CA ILE A 74 2.27 -3.80 -14.02
C ILE A 74 2.55 -3.37 -12.58
N LYS A 75 1.52 -3.00 -11.83
CA LYS A 75 1.65 -2.65 -10.40
C LYS A 75 2.34 -3.77 -9.62
N GLU A 76 1.90 -5.01 -9.77
CA GLU A 76 2.43 -6.14 -9.01
C GLU A 76 3.87 -6.52 -9.42
N LYS A 77 4.25 -6.30 -10.69
CA LYS A 77 5.58 -6.68 -11.22
C LYS A 77 6.63 -5.56 -11.19
N ALA A 78 6.21 -4.29 -11.29
CA ALA A 78 7.10 -3.16 -11.56
C ALA A 78 7.09 -2.06 -10.49
N CYS A 79 6.05 -1.96 -9.66
CA CYS A 79 5.98 -0.93 -8.62
C CYS A 79 6.76 -1.33 -7.36
N TYR A 80 7.33 -0.32 -6.71
CA TYR A 80 8.06 -0.45 -5.45
C TYR A 80 7.92 0.85 -4.66
N LEU A 81 8.12 0.80 -3.34
CA LEU A 81 8.16 1.98 -2.48
C LEU A 81 9.60 2.48 -2.36
N ALA A 82 9.80 3.74 -2.73
CA ALA A 82 11.11 4.38 -2.65
C ALA A 82 11.33 4.98 -1.26
N THR A 83 12.47 4.69 -0.64
CA THR A 83 12.83 5.31 0.65
C THR A 83 12.99 6.83 0.54
N ASN A 84 13.39 7.34 -0.62
CA ASN A 84 13.50 8.76 -0.89
C ASN A 84 13.10 9.06 -2.35
N VAL A 85 11.84 9.48 -2.50
CA VAL A 85 11.24 9.85 -3.79
C VAL A 85 12.05 10.94 -4.50
N VAL A 86 12.53 11.96 -3.79
CA VAL A 86 13.27 13.09 -4.39
C VAL A 86 14.59 12.62 -5.03
N LYS A 87 15.25 11.64 -4.39
CA LYS A 87 16.51 11.08 -4.90
C LYS A 87 16.28 10.20 -6.12
N GLU A 88 15.21 9.39 -6.10
CA GLU A 88 14.84 8.55 -7.25
C GLU A 88 14.40 9.39 -8.45
N GLU A 89 13.68 10.49 -8.22
CA GLU A 89 13.28 11.43 -9.28
C GLU A 89 14.49 12.13 -9.92
N ALA A 90 15.56 12.35 -9.18
CA ALA A 90 16.80 12.89 -9.73
C ALA A 90 17.53 11.88 -10.65
N ASN A 91 17.22 10.58 -10.53
CA ASN A 91 17.74 9.51 -11.37
C ASN A 91 16.79 9.23 -12.55
N GLU A 92 16.79 10.09 -13.57
CA GLU A 92 15.94 9.94 -14.77
C GLU A 92 16.29 8.71 -15.65
N GLY A 93 17.39 8.02 -15.38
CA GLY A 93 17.92 6.94 -16.23
C GLY A 93 17.26 5.58 -16.06
N ASP A 94 16.47 5.38 -15.01
CA ASP A 94 15.82 4.10 -14.74
C ASP A 94 14.39 4.12 -15.30
N LYS A 95 14.22 3.63 -16.53
CA LYS A 95 12.91 3.38 -17.15
C LYS A 95 12.78 1.89 -17.43
N LEU A 96 11.67 1.29 -16.99
CA LEU A 96 11.35 -0.10 -17.31
C LEU A 96 10.58 -0.15 -18.63
N ILE A 97 11.00 -1.02 -19.54
CA ILE A 97 10.25 -1.31 -20.75
C ILE A 97 9.39 -2.55 -20.50
N TYR A 98 8.08 -2.36 -20.42
CA TYR A 98 7.10 -3.43 -20.21
C TYR A 98 6.43 -3.83 -21.53
N PRO A 99 6.46 -5.11 -21.94
CA PRO A 99 5.77 -5.57 -23.14
C PRO A 99 4.27 -5.69 -22.90
N LEU A 100 3.47 -5.05 -23.75
CA LEU A 100 2.01 -5.14 -23.71
C LEU A 100 1.50 -6.34 -24.54
N PRO A 101 0.30 -6.87 -24.25
CA PRO A 101 -0.26 -8.02 -24.96
C PRO A 101 -0.50 -7.80 -26.46
N ASP A 102 -0.63 -6.54 -26.89
CA ASP A 102 -0.76 -6.15 -28.30
C ASP A 102 0.59 -6.12 -29.06
N GLY A 103 1.70 -6.42 -28.36
CA GLY A 103 3.05 -6.38 -28.90
C GLY A 103 3.73 -5.01 -28.81
N SER A 104 3.02 -3.98 -28.35
CA SER A 104 3.62 -2.66 -28.09
C SER A 104 4.46 -2.68 -26.82
N ARG A 105 5.31 -1.65 -26.64
CA ARG A 105 6.20 -1.51 -25.49
C ARG A 105 5.83 -0.25 -24.72
N LEU A 106 5.60 -0.41 -23.43
CA LEU A 106 5.30 0.68 -22.50
C LEU A 106 6.56 1.04 -21.71
N GLU A 107 6.99 2.29 -21.80
CA GLU A 107 8.03 2.82 -20.93
C GLU A 107 7.40 3.30 -19.62
N ILE A 108 7.84 2.73 -18.50
CA ILE A 108 7.36 3.08 -17.16
C ILE A 108 8.53 3.69 -16.39
N GLY A 109 8.43 4.98 -16.11
CA GLY A 109 9.45 5.74 -15.41
C GLY A 109 9.12 5.91 -13.93
N ALA A 110 8.88 7.16 -13.53
CA ALA A 110 8.61 7.55 -12.15
C ALA A 110 7.25 7.05 -11.62
N SER A 111 6.32 6.70 -12.51
CA SER A 111 5.03 6.12 -12.14
C SER A 111 5.15 4.84 -11.30
N ARG A 112 6.24 4.08 -11.43
CA ARG A 112 6.54 2.85 -10.66
C ARG A 112 6.58 3.09 -9.16
N PHE A 113 7.30 4.13 -8.71
CA PHE A 113 7.45 4.44 -7.29
C PHE A 113 6.46 5.49 -6.81
N ARG A 114 5.95 6.37 -7.69
CA ARG A 114 4.90 7.34 -7.33
C ARG A 114 3.52 6.71 -7.10
N ALA A 115 3.25 5.56 -7.72
CA ALA A 115 1.96 4.91 -7.59
C ALA A 115 1.67 4.40 -6.16
N PRO A 116 2.54 3.58 -5.53
CA PRO A 116 2.28 3.02 -4.20
C PRO A 116 2.35 4.07 -3.07
N GLU A 117 2.94 5.24 -3.29
CA GLU A 117 2.95 6.36 -2.33
C GLU A 117 1.55 6.77 -1.84
N VAL A 118 0.51 6.51 -2.63
CA VAL A 118 -0.89 6.78 -2.27
C VAL A 118 -1.32 6.09 -0.97
N LEU A 119 -0.72 4.94 -0.65
CA LEU A 119 -0.99 4.24 0.61
C LEU A 119 -0.52 5.04 1.84
N PHE A 120 0.54 5.84 1.68
CA PHE A 120 1.15 6.64 2.73
C PHE A 120 0.73 8.11 2.66
N ARG A 121 0.38 8.60 1.46
CA ARG A 121 -0.10 9.95 1.18
C ARG A 121 -1.39 9.91 0.34
N PRO A 122 -2.54 9.60 0.95
CA PRO A 122 -3.84 9.57 0.26
C PRO A 122 -4.23 10.91 -0.37
N GLU A 123 -3.68 12.02 0.12
CA GLU A 123 -3.86 13.37 -0.44
C GLU A 123 -3.52 13.44 -1.95
N LEU A 124 -2.63 12.58 -2.45
CA LEU A 124 -2.24 12.51 -3.87
C LEU A 124 -3.41 12.17 -4.80
N ILE A 125 -4.40 11.43 -4.29
CA ILE A 125 -5.64 11.08 -5.02
C ILE A 125 -6.83 11.94 -4.58
N GLY A 126 -6.60 12.96 -3.75
CA GLY A 126 -7.65 13.85 -3.24
C GLY A 126 -8.47 13.26 -2.09
N GLU A 127 -7.96 12.22 -1.43
CA GLU A 127 -8.62 11.59 -0.30
C GLU A 127 -8.06 12.11 1.04
N GLU A 128 -8.93 12.36 2.02
CA GLU A 128 -8.57 12.89 3.34
C GLU A 128 -8.29 11.76 4.37
N TRP A 129 -7.56 10.73 3.95
CA TRP A 129 -7.12 9.65 4.85
C TRP A 129 -5.70 9.92 5.38
N PRO A 130 -5.38 9.48 6.61
CA PRO A 130 -4.10 9.80 7.25
C PRO A 130 -2.91 8.98 6.72
N GLY A 131 -3.16 7.95 5.89
CA GLY A 131 -2.16 7.01 5.37
C GLY A 131 -1.82 5.86 6.32
N ILE A 132 -1.17 4.81 5.82
CA ILE A 132 -0.86 3.57 6.58
C ILE A 132 -0.08 3.86 7.87
N ALA A 133 1.02 4.60 7.77
CA ALA A 133 1.92 4.83 8.91
C ALA A 133 1.22 5.56 10.07
N HIS A 134 0.42 6.57 9.73
CA HIS A 134 -0.35 7.32 10.71
C HIS A 134 -1.49 6.48 11.27
N LEU A 135 -2.22 5.73 10.43
CA LEU A 135 -3.30 4.85 10.86
C LEU A 135 -2.83 3.80 11.88
N VAL A 136 -1.65 3.22 11.68
CA VAL A 136 -1.01 2.29 12.63
C VAL A 136 -0.68 3.00 13.94
N ASN A 137 -0.05 4.16 13.87
CA ASN A 137 0.30 4.93 15.05
C ASN A 137 -0.93 5.35 15.86
N ASP A 138 -2.01 5.79 15.21
CA ASP A 138 -3.26 6.19 15.86
C ASP A 138 -3.97 5.02 16.51
N SER A 139 -4.00 3.88 15.84
CA SER A 139 -4.54 2.64 16.42
C SER A 139 -3.80 2.25 17.69
N ILE A 140 -2.46 2.28 17.70
CA ILE A 140 -1.66 2.00 18.90
C ILE A 140 -1.89 3.08 19.98
N ARG A 141 -2.01 4.36 19.60
CA ARG A 141 -2.26 5.45 20.54
C ARG A 141 -3.65 5.40 21.19
N LYS A 142 -4.64 4.79 20.54
CA LYS A 142 -5.95 4.53 21.15
C LYS A 142 -5.91 3.45 22.23
N CYS A 143 -4.90 2.58 22.22
CA CYS A 143 -4.71 1.56 23.24
C CYS A 143 -4.10 2.15 24.53
N ASP A 144 -4.25 1.41 25.64
CA ASP A 144 -3.69 1.76 26.94
C ASP A 144 -2.16 1.92 26.90
N MET A 145 -1.63 2.88 27.66
CA MET A 145 -0.21 3.24 27.62
C MET A 145 0.72 2.04 27.89
N ASP A 146 0.31 1.15 28.79
CA ASP A 146 1.10 0.00 29.22
C ASP A 146 1.32 -1.03 28.10
N VAL A 147 0.38 -1.12 27.15
CA VAL A 147 0.46 -2.10 26.05
C VAL A 147 1.16 -1.53 24.81
N ARG A 148 1.25 -0.20 24.66
CA ARG A 148 1.77 0.46 23.44
C ARG A 148 3.17 -0.01 23.06
N LYS A 149 4.07 -0.14 24.05
CA LYS A 149 5.45 -0.60 23.82
C LYS A 149 5.48 -1.99 23.18
N THR A 150 4.62 -2.89 23.66
CA THR A 150 4.50 -4.25 23.14
C THR A 150 3.89 -4.26 21.74
N LEU A 151 2.88 -3.42 21.50
CA LEU A 151 2.23 -3.27 20.19
C LEU A 151 3.20 -2.73 19.13
N TYR A 152 3.98 -1.68 19.43
CA TYR A 152 5.03 -1.18 18.53
C TYR A 152 6.13 -2.22 18.26
N GLY A 153 6.43 -3.07 19.24
CA GLY A 153 7.43 -4.14 19.11
C GLY A 153 6.98 -5.32 18.24
N SER A 154 5.69 -5.41 17.89
CA SER A 154 5.15 -6.53 17.12
C SER A 154 4.07 -6.05 16.14
N ILE A 155 4.50 -5.56 14.98
CA ILE A 155 3.63 -5.22 13.86
C ILE A 155 3.74 -6.35 12.82
N ILE A 156 2.59 -6.91 12.44
CA ILE A 156 2.45 -8.01 11.48
C ILE A 156 1.79 -7.45 10.23
N LEU A 157 2.40 -7.70 9.08
CA LEU A 157 1.87 -7.28 7.78
C LEU A 157 1.08 -8.41 7.13
N SER A 158 -0.05 -8.07 6.53
CA SER A 158 -0.94 -8.95 5.79
C SER A 158 -1.52 -8.21 4.58
N GLY A 159 -1.94 -8.97 3.57
CA GLY A 159 -2.61 -8.44 2.39
C GLY A 159 -1.69 -8.19 1.20
N GLY A 160 -2.25 -8.25 -0.01
CA GLY A 160 -1.45 -8.19 -1.24
C GLY A 160 -0.73 -6.84 -1.45
N SER A 161 -1.26 -5.76 -0.89
CA SER A 161 -0.66 -4.44 -1.04
C SER A 161 0.54 -4.20 -0.10
N THR A 162 0.82 -5.11 0.84
CA THR A 162 2.05 -5.06 1.65
C THR A 162 3.22 -5.78 0.98
N LEU A 163 3.02 -6.33 -0.22
CA LEU A 163 4.06 -7.06 -0.96
C LEU A 163 4.92 -6.15 -1.86
N PHE A 164 4.66 -4.83 -1.86
CA PHE A 164 5.54 -3.90 -2.55
C PHE A 164 6.96 -3.97 -1.97
N GLN A 165 7.95 -3.99 -2.85
CA GLN A 165 9.34 -3.91 -2.41
C GLN A 165 9.57 -2.56 -1.72
N GLY A 166 10.10 -2.58 -0.50
CA GLY A 166 10.35 -1.36 0.29
C GLY A 166 9.15 -0.85 1.12
N PHE A 167 8.10 -1.67 1.29
CA PHE A 167 6.96 -1.38 2.16
C PHE A 167 7.34 -1.26 3.65
#